data_AF-A0A671M147-F1
#
_entry.id   AF-A0A671M147-F1
#
_cell.length_a   1.000
_cell.length_b   1.000
_cell.length_c   1.000
_cell.angle_alpha   90.00
_cell.angle_beta   90.00
_cell.angle_gamma   90.00
#
_symmetry.space_group_name_H-M   'P 1'
#
loop_
_entity.id
_entity.type
_entity.pdbx_description
1 polymer ?
#
loop_
_entity_poly.entity_id
_entity_poly.type
_entity_poly.pdbx_seq_one_letter_code
_entity_poly.pdbx_strand_id
1 'polypeptide(L)'
;MSFGFRVFGLVLIIVDIILVIVDFSLSNGSHDVRRAMESVSLVISFFFLIDVLLRVYVEGFKVYFSSILNIIDACIVVVTLVVTMIYAFTDLSGASLIPRVVTFLRSLRILILVRVFRLASQKKELEKVTRRMVSENKRRYQKDGFDLDLTYVTERVIAMSFPSSGKQALYRNPIREVARFLDTKHLDHYKVFNLCSEKGYDPKFFHYRVERVMIDDHNVPSLHDMLRYTACVREWMAADSSNVIAIHCKGGKGRTGTMVCTWLIDSDQFESAQSRYVGYYEIMKNQYNRQLPPQKSLKIKSIRIHSIHTFHVILILLSRPVMCFSQVFPDTGNNAVVISLQEGPVVTGDVKVMFESSGLPKGYEDCPFYFWFNTSFVENNSLYLSREELDNPHKSKTWDIYKEDFGVTLYFTDP
;
A
#
# COMPACT_ATOMS: atom_id res chain seq x y z
N MET A 1 -1.41 21.51 7.91
CA MET A 1 -2.72 21.09 8.47
C MET A 1 -2.98 19.63 8.15
N SER A 2 -3.45 18.85 9.13
CA SER A 2 -3.79 17.43 8.96
C SER A 2 -4.93 17.24 7.95
N PHE A 3 -4.97 16.09 7.28
CA PHE A 3 -6.06 15.69 6.39
C PHE A 3 -7.43 15.74 7.08
N GLY A 4 -7.50 15.28 8.33
CA GLY A 4 -8.74 15.32 9.13
C GLY A 4 -9.28 16.73 9.33
N PHE A 5 -8.40 17.71 9.56
CA PHE A 5 -8.79 19.12 9.74
C PHE A 5 -9.42 19.71 8.47
N ARG A 6 -8.92 19.31 7.28
CA ARG A 6 -9.46 19.76 5.98
C ARG A 6 -10.84 19.14 5.70
N VAL A 7 -11.00 17.86 5.97
CA VAL A 7 -12.30 17.16 5.81
C VAL A 7 -13.33 17.76 6.76
N PHE A 8 -12.95 18.01 8.01
CA PHE A 8 -13.80 18.66 8.99
C PHE A 8 -14.24 20.07 8.52
N GLY A 9 -13.31 20.86 7.99
CA GLY A 9 -13.63 22.15 7.38
C GLY A 9 -14.64 22.07 6.24
N LEU A 10 -14.55 21.04 5.38
CA LEU A 10 -15.54 20.82 4.30
C LEU A 10 -16.93 20.47 4.85
N VAL A 11 -17.00 19.64 5.89
CA VAL A 11 -18.27 19.30 6.55
C VAL A 11 -18.91 20.57 7.13
N LEU A 12 -18.14 21.44 7.77
CA LEU A 12 -18.66 22.69 8.31
C LEU A 12 -19.18 23.65 7.23
N ILE A 13 -18.56 23.68 6.04
CA ILE A 13 -19.09 24.44 4.89
C ILE A 13 -20.47 23.91 4.50
N ILE A 14 -20.63 22.59 4.41
CA ILE A 14 -21.90 21.95 4.04
C ILE A 14 -22.97 22.26 5.10
N VAL A 15 -22.62 22.14 6.38
CA VAL A 15 -23.53 22.46 7.49
C VAL A 15 -23.97 23.92 7.42
N ASP A 16 -23.05 24.86 7.20
CA ASP A 16 -23.38 26.28 7.10
C ASP A 16 -24.32 26.58 5.92
N ILE A 17 -24.11 25.95 4.77
CA ILE A 17 -25.01 26.07 3.61
C ILE A 17 -26.40 25.53 3.94
N ILE A 18 -26.49 24.39 4.62
CA ILE A 18 -27.78 23.82 5.05
C ILE A 18 -28.48 24.78 6.01
N LEU A 19 -27.76 25.36 6.97
CA LEU A 19 -28.32 26.35 7.90
C LEU A 19 -28.87 27.57 7.16
N VAL A 20 -28.17 28.05 6.14
CA VAL A 20 -28.64 29.15 5.29
C VAL A 20 -29.92 28.77 4.54
N ILE A 21 -29.96 27.59 3.91
CA ILE A 21 -31.15 27.12 3.18
C ILE A 21 -32.35 26.97 4.12
N VAL A 22 -32.14 26.38 5.30
CA VAL A 22 -33.19 26.18 6.31
C VAL A 22 -33.70 27.54 6.83
N ASP A 23 -32.81 28.50 7.10
CA ASP A 23 -33.20 29.86 7.53
C ASP A 23 -33.98 30.62 6.45
N PHE A 24 -33.71 30.38 5.17
CA PHE A 24 -34.51 30.93 4.06
C PHE A 24 -35.87 30.25 3.90
N SER A 25 -35.97 28.95 4.21
CA SER A 25 -37.21 28.18 4.04
C SER A 25 -38.21 28.36 5.19
N LEU A 26 -37.73 28.72 6.38
CA LEU A 26 -38.57 28.92 7.57
C LEU A 26 -39.07 30.36 7.63
N SER A 27 -40.17 30.68 6.95
CA SER A 27 -40.75 32.04 6.98
C SER A 27 -41.37 32.41 8.33
N ASN A 28 -41.70 31.43 9.18
CA ASN A 28 -42.41 31.60 10.48
C ASN A 28 -41.81 30.73 11.61
N GLY A 29 -40.50 30.47 11.62
CA GLY A 29 -39.85 29.69 12.68
C GLY A 29 -39.92 30.37 14.05
N SER A 30 -39.94 29.59 15.14
CA SER A 30 -39.88 30.15 16.50
C SER A 30 -38.56 30.90 16.73
N HIS A 31 -38.63 31.97 17.53
CA HIS A 31 -37.50 32.83 17.83
C HIS A 31 -36.30 32.06 18.42
N ASP A 32 -36.57 31.00 19.18
CA ASP A 32 -35.56 30.15 19.81
C ASP A 32 -34.79 29.29 18.80
N VAL A 33 -35.48 28.75 17.78
CA VAL A 33 -34.83 27.98 16.71
C VAL A 33 -33.88 28.88 15.91
N ARG A 34 -34.29 30.13 15.64
CA ARG A 34 -33.44 31.08 14.90
C ARG A 34 -32.18 31.47 15.68
N ARG A 35 -32.32 31.78 16.98
CA ARG A 35 -31.17 32.04 17.87
C ARG A 35 -30.21 30.85 17.96
N ALA A 36 -30.72 29.62 17.99
CA ALA A 36 -29.89 28.43 17.99
C ALA A 36 -29.10 28.28 16.68
N MET A 37 -29.74 28.50 15.52
CA MET A 37 -29.08 28.44 14.21
C MET A 37 -28.02 29.54 14.04
N GLU A 38 -28.29 30.75 14.52
CA GLU A 38 -27.34 31.86 14.54
C GLU A 38 -26.12 31.55 15.41
N SER A 39 -26.34 30.95 16.58
CA SER A 39 -25.27 30.50 17.48
C SER A 39 -24.36 29.47 16.82
N VAL A 40 -24.92 28.48 16.12
CA VAL A 40 -24.14 27.48 15.37
C VAL A 40 -23.37 28.15 14.22
N SER A 41 -24.01 29.05 13.47
CA SER A 41 -23.35 29.80 12.38
C SER A 41 -22.16 30.63 12.89
N LEU A 42 -22.29 31.21 14.08
CA LEU A 42 -21.23 32.00 14.72
C LEU A 42 -20.04 31.13 15.11
N VAL A 43 -20.28 29.95 15.70
CA VAL A 43 -19.22 28.98 16.01
C VAL A 43 -18.47 28.54 14.75
N ILE A 44 -19.20 28.26 13.67
CA ILE A 44 -18.60 27.89 12.38
C ILE A 44 -17.74 29.04 11.81
N SER A 45 -18.23 30.28 11.89
CA SER A 45 -17.50 31.47 11.43
C SER A 45 -16.20 31.69 12.21
N PHE A 46 -16.21 31.49 13.54
CA PHE A 46 -15.01 31.57 14.37
C PHE A 46 -14.01 30.45 14.08
N PHE A 47 -14.49 29.22 13.88
CA PHE A 47 -13.62 28.12 13.45
C PHE A 47 -12.85 28.49 12.16
N PHE A 48 -13.55 29.08 11.20
CA PHE A 48 -12.97 29.50 9.93
C PHE A 48 -12.00 30.68 10.05
N LEU A 49 -12.26 31.61 10.97
CA LEU A 49 -11.29 32.66 11.30
C LEU A 49 -10.00 32.05 11.87
N ILE A 50 -10.13 31.14 12.84
CA ILE A 50 -8.98 30.46 13.45
C ILE A 50 -8.19 29.68 12.39
N ASP A 51 -8.87 28.97 11.48
CA ASP A 51 -8.23 28.29 10.34
C ASP A 51 -7.44 29.24 9.43
N VAL A 52 -7.98 30.43 9.10
CA VAL A 52 -7.23 31.46 8.36
C VAL A 52 -6.01 31.93 9.15
N LEU A 53 -6.17 32.28 10.43
CA LEU A 53 -5.10 32.78 11.28
C LEU A 53 -3.98 31.77 11.47
N LEU A 54 -4.31 30.50 11.72
CA LEU A 54 -3.34 29.42 11.83
C LEU A 54 -2.55 29.24 10.53
N ARG A 55 -3.19 29.36 9.37
CA ARG A 55 -2.49 29.28 8.09
C ARG A 55 -1.58 30.49 7.84
N VAL A 56 -2.02 31.71 8.19
CA VAL A 56 -1.17 32.90 8.12
C VAL A 56 0.06 32.75 9.03
N TYR A 57 -0.13 32.21 10.24
CA TYR A 57 0.95 31.93 11.18
C TYR A 57 1.94 30.88 10.64
N VAL A 58 1.44 29.77 10.08
CA VAL A 58 2.27 28.66 9.58
C VAL A 58 2.96 28.98 8.26
N GLU A 59 2.27 29.58 7.30
CA GLU A 59 2.82 29.92 5.97
C GLU A 59 3.66 31.20 6.01
N GLY A 60 3.43 32.06 7.01
CA GLY A 60 4.03 33.38 7.12
C GLY A 60 3.24 34.44 6.34
N PHE A 61 3.08 35.64 6.94
CA PHE A 61 2.20 36.69 6.43
C PHE A 61 2.45 37.06 4.96
N LYS A 62 3.71 37.32 4.58
CA LYS A 62 4.07 37.72 3.21
C LYS A 62 3.79 36.62 2.17
N VAL A 63 4.01 35.36 2.53
CA VAL A 63 3.81 34.22 1.63
C VAL A 63 2.32 33.94 1.47
N TYR A 64 1.57 33.94 2.57
CA TYR A 64 0.13 33.68 2.55
C TYR A 64 -0.61 34.67 1.64
N PHE A 65 -0.34 35.97 1.79
CA PHE A 65 -1.00 37.04 1.03
C PHE A 65 -0.39 37.29 -0.36
N SER A 66 0.55 36.45 -0.82
CA SER A 66 0.99 36.47 -2.23
C SER A 66 0.01 35.77 -3.18
N SER A 67 -0.85 34.90 -2.64
CA SER A 67 -1.84 34.13 -3.40
C SER A 67 -3.19 34.84 -3.44
N ILE A 68 -3.67 35.17 -4.64
CA ILE A 68 -4.98 35.80 -4.85
C ILE A 68 -6.11 34.99 -4.21
N LEU A 69 -6.06 33.65 -4.31
CA LEU A 69 -7.08 32.78 -3.73
C LEU A 69 -7.06 32.81 -2.19
N ASN A 70 -5.90 32.98 -1.57
CA ASN A 70 -5.78 33.12 -0.12
C ASN A 70 -6.32 34.47 0.36
N ILE A 71 -6.05 35.55 -0.39
CA ILE A 71 -6.59 36.88 -0.12
C ILE A 71 -8.13 36.82 -0.15
N ILE A 72 -8.70 36.27 -1.23
CA ILE A 72 -10.15 36.14 -1.39
C ILE A 72 -10.77 35.32 -0.25
N ASP A 73 -10.17 34.18 0.12
CA ASP A 73 -10.65 33.33 1.24
C ASP A 73 -10.65 34.09 2.57
N ALA A 74 -9.58 34.82 2.87
CA ALA A 74 -9.47 35.61 4.10
C ALA A 74 -10.53 36.73 4.14
N CYS A 75 -10.72 37.45 3.03
CA CYS A 75 -11.76 38.47 2.92
C CYS A 75 -13.15 37.90 3.16
N ILE A 76 -13.48 36.76 2.54
CA ILE A 76 -14.78 36.10 2.70
C ILE A 76 -15.00 35.72 4.17
N VAL A 77 -14.02 35.09 4.82
CA VAL A 77 -14.13 34.71 6.24
C VAL A 77 -14.41 35.91 7.13
N VAL A 78 -13.66 37.00 6.96
CA VAL A 78 -13.86 38.23 7.74
C VAL A 78 -15.24 38.82 7.49
N VAL A 79 -15.64 38.97 6.22
CA VAL A 79 -16.95 39.52 5.87
C VAL A 79 -18.08 38.65 6.43
N THR A 80 -18.01 37.33 6.29
CA THR A 80 -19.02 36.40 6.81
C THR A 80 -19.13 36.43 8.33
N LEU A 81 -18.01 36.59 9.04
CA LEU A 81 -18.00 36.72 10.50
C LEU A 81 -18.66 38.03 10.93
N VAL A 82 -18.29 39.15 10.31
CA VAL A 82 -18.88 40.47 10.62
C VAL A 82 -20.39 40.43 10.40
N VAL A 83 -20.82 39.90 9.26
CA VAL A 83 -22.25 39.73 8.95
C VAL A 83 -22.92 38.88 10.04
N THR A 84 -22.33 37.73 10.42
CA THR A 84 -22.91 36.82 11.42
C THR A 84 -22.93 37.42 12.82
N MET A 85 -21.92 38.21 13.20
CA MET A 85 -21.91 38.95 14.47
C MET A 85 -23.00 40.02 14.52
N ILE A 86 -23.20 40.77 13.42
CA ILE A 86 -24.29 41.75 13.36
C ILE A 86 -25.62 41.04 13.65
N TYR A 87 -25.89 39.89 13.03
CA TYR A 87 -27.12 39.14 13.32
C TYR A 87 -27.24 38.62 14.75
N ALA A 88 -26.18 37.99 15.26
CA ALA A 88 -26.23 37.38 16.58
C ALA A 88 -26.40 38.40 17.72
N PHE A 89 -26.00 39.66 17.50
CA PHE A 89 -25.94 40.69 18.55
C PHE A 89 -26.85 41.91 18.32
N THR A 90 -27.48 42.07 17.15
CA THR A 90 -28.41 43.19 16.91
C THR A 90 -29.86 42.71 16.90
N ASP A 91 -30.62 43.09 17.94
CA ASP A 91 -32.08 42.88 18.02
C ASP A 91 -32.75 43.93 17.11
N LEU A 92 -32.71 43.71 15.79
CA LEU A 92 -33.18 44.63 14.75
C LEU A 92 -34.72 44.62 14.60
N SER A 93 -35.44 44.71 15.72
CA SER A 93 -36.90 44.68 15.78
C SER A 93 -37.59 46.00 15.38
N GLY A 94 -36.83 47.06 15.03
CA GLY A 94 -37.37 48.43 14.99
C GLY A 94 -37.16 49.30 13.75
N ALA A 95 -36.53 48.86 12.65
CA ALA A 95 -36.34 49.75 11.48
C ALA A 95 -36.76 49.13 10.13
N SER A 96 -37.64 49.82 9.42
CA SER A 96 -38.31 49.39 8.19
C SER A 96 -37.40 49.27 6.96
N LEU A 97 -36.16 49.75 7.02
CA LEU A 97 -35.15 49.66 5.95
C LEU A 97 -34.27 48.39 6.03
N ILE A 98 -34.35 47.65 7.14
CA ILE A 98 -33.48 46.52 7.47
C ILE A 98 -33.80 45.22 6.70
N PRO A 99 -35.05 44.85 6.36
CA PRO A 99 -35.34 43.52 5.81
C PRO A 99 -34.60 43.23 4.51
N ARG A 100 -34.53 44.20 3.59
CA ARG A 100 -33.85 44.01 2.28
C ARG A 100 -32.35 43.88 2.41
N VAL A 101 -31.73 44.67 3.27
CA VAL A 101 -30.29 44.57 3.57
C VAL A 101 -29.99 43.23 4.24
N VAL A 102 -30.88 42.79 5.13
CA VAL A 102 -30.76 41.50 5.80
C VAL A 102 -30.86 40.33 4.82
N THR A 103 -31.83 40.34 3.90
CA THR A 103 -31.93 39.30 2.87
C THR A 103 -30.71 39.29 1.93
N PHE A 104 -30.13 40.46 1.62
CA PHE A 104 -28.92 40.58 0.80
C PHE A 104 -27.65 40.10 1.52
N LEU A 105 -27.48 40.41 2.81
CA LEU A 105 -26.34 39.92 3.58
C LEU A 105 -26.42 38.40 3.83
N ARG A 106 -27.63 37.83 3.88
CA ARG A 106 -27.84 36.36 3.93
C ARG A 106 -27.37 35.67 2.65
N SER A 107 -27.64 36.24 1.48
CA SER A 107 -27.18 35.65 0.22
C SER A 107 -25.66 35.72 0.07
N LEU A 108 -25.00 36.68 0.73
CA LEU A 108 -23.54 36.78 0.77
C LEU A 108 -22.85 35.57 1.41
N ARG A 109 -23.55 34.79 2.24
CA ARG A 109 -23.02 33.52 2.80
C ARG A 109 -22.73 32.47 1.72
N ILE A 110 -23.36 32.58 0.54
CA ILE A 110 -23.02 31.70 -0.60
C ILE A 110 -21.57 31.84 -1.04
N LEU A 111 -20.92 32.98 -0.72
CA LEU A 111 -19.48 33.18 -0.99
C LEU A 111 -18.60 32.18 -0.24
N ILE A 112 -19.08 31.53 0.83
CA ILE A 112 -18.38 30.41 1.48
C ILE A 112 -18.13 29.26 0.49
N LEU A 113 -18.91 29.13 -0.58
CA LEU A 113 -18.61 28.17 -1.67
C LEU A 113 -17.27 28.44 -2.36
N VAL A 114 -16.79 29.69 -2.40
CA VAL A 114 -15.45 30.03 -2.90
C VAL A 114 -14.37 29.29 -2.10
N ARG A 115 -14.62 28.99 -0.82
CA ARG A 115 -13.72 28.18 0.01
C ARG A 115 -13.65 26.73 -0.49
N VAL A 116 -14.75 26.19 -1.01
CA VAL A 116 -14.77 24.88 -1.68
C VAL A 116 -13.89 24.92 -2.93
N PHE A 117 -13.94 26.00 -3.72
CA PHE A 117 -13.06 26.18 -4.87
C PHE A 117 -11.58 26.30 -4.48
N ARG A 118 -11.26 26.98 -3.36
CA ARG A 118 -9.89 27.02 -2.82
C ARG A 118 -9.42 25.63 -2.36
N LEU A 119 -10.25 24.89 -1.62
CA LEU A 119 -9.96 23.52 -1.22
C LEU A 119 -9.79 22.60 -2.43
N ALA A 120 -10.60 22.77 -3.47
CA ALA A 120 -10.50 22.05 -4.73
C ALA A 120 -9.22 22.44 -5.50
N SER A 121 -8.80 23.71 -5.47
CA SER A 121 -7.53 24.18 -6.00
C SER A 121 -6.33 23.50 -5.31
N GLN A 122 -6.46 23.13 -4.04
CA GLN A 122 -5.48 22.35 -3.28
C GLN A 122 -5.53 20.83 -3.54
N LYS A 123 -6.37 20.34 -4.48
CA LYS A 123 -6.46 18.91 -4.84
C LYS A 123 -5.11 18.28 -5.16
N LYS A 124 -4.22 19.01 -5.86
CA LYS A 124 -2.86 18.53 -6.17
C LYS A 124 -2.02 18.26 -4.91
N GLU A 125 -2.14 19.12 -3.89
CA GLU A 125 -1.43 18.94 -2.63
C GLU A 125 -2.04 17.80 -1.81
N LEU A 126 -3.36 17.61 -1.89
CA LEU A 126 -4.01 16.46 -1.27
C LEU A 126 -3.53 15.15 -1.89
N GLU A 127 -3.48 15.06 -3.23
CA GLU A 127 -2.93 13.89 -3.95
C GLU A 127 -1.50 13.57 -3.53
N LYS A 128 -0.62 14.59 -3.44
CA LYS A 128 0.76 14.40 -2.98
C LYS A 128 0.82 13.85 -1.56
N VAL A 129 0.04 14.40 -0.63
CA VAL A 129 -0.01 13.94 0.76
C VAL A 129 -0.52 12.50 0.83
N THR A 130 -1.59 12.16 0.11
CA THR A 130 -2.12 10.79 0.07
C THR A 130 -1.11 9.80 -0.48
N ARG A 131 -0.39 10.14 -1.57
CA ARG A 131 0.68 9.30 -2.13
C ARG A 131 1.82 9.09 -1.12
N ARG A 132 2.22 10.12 -0.38
CA ARG A 132 3.27 10.05 0.64
C ARG A 132 2.88 9.13 1.80
N MET A 133 1.64 9.22 2.27
CA MET A 133 1.14 8.33 3.33
C MET A 133 1.14 6.86 2.89
N VAL A 134 0.75 6.56 1.65
CA VAL A 134 0.71 5.18 1.14
C VAL A 134 2.10 4.61 0.82
N SER A 135 3.08 5.46 0.48
CA SER A 135 4.46 4.99 0.29
C SER A 135 5.16 4.63 1.61
N GLU A 136 4.65 5.09 2.76
CA GLU A 136 5.24 4.83 4.08
C GLU A 136 6.75 5.18 4.10
N ASN A 137 7.60 4.18 4.37
CA ASN A 137 9.05 4.28 4.50
C ASN A 137 9.82 4.10 3.17
N LYS A 138 9.15 4.04 2.02
CA LYS A 138 9.81 3.83 0.73
C LYS A 138 10.55 5.08 0.25
N ARG A 139 11.70 4.88 -0.38
CA ARG A 139 12.44 5.94 -1.07
C ARG A 139 11.65 6.37 -2.33
N ARG A 140 11.30 7.65 -2.40
CA ARG A 140 10.57 8.24 -3.54
C ARG A 140 11.54 8.99 -4.45
N TYR A 141 11.28 8.99 -5.74
CA TYR A 141 11.97 9.85 -6.70
C TYR A 141 11.32 11.22 -6.72
N GLN A 142 12.04 12.24 -6.24
CA GLN A 142 11.59 13.63 -6.13
C GLN A 142 12.57 14.59 -6.79
N LYS A 143 12.78 14.45 -8.11
CA LYS A 143 13.70 15.27 -8.90
C LYS A 143 13.07 15.60 -10.26
N ASP A 144 13.55 16.65 -10.91
CA ASP A 144 13.19 17.03 -12.29
C ASP A 144 11.68 17.13 -12.58
N GLY A 145 10.93 17.59 -11.58
CA GLY A 145 9.46 17.72 -11.68
C GLY A 145 8.69 16.40 -11.57
N PHE A 146 9.31 15.32 -11.10
CA PHE A 146 8.66 14.04 -10.81
C PHE A 146 8.55 13.80 -9.31
N ASP A 147 7.41 13.25 -8.85
CA ASP A 147 7.23 12.70 -7.49
C ASP A 147 6.58 11.31 -7.59
N LEU A 148 7.42 10.28 -7.69
CA LEU A 148 7.02 8.89 -7.93
C LEU A 148 7.54 7.97 -6.84
N ASP A 149 6.74 6.99 -6.45
CA ASP A 149 7.19 5.82 -5.68
C ASP A 149 7.99 4.90 -6.61
N LEU A 150 9.25 5.30 -6.82
CA LEU A 150 10.20 4.77 -7.78
C LEU A 150 11.61 4.99 -7.21
N THR A 151 12.47 3.98 -7.33
CA THR A 151 13.86 4.00 -6.84
C THR A 151 14.76 3.34 -7.87
N TYR A 152 15.87 4.00 -8.21
CA TYR A 152 17.00 3.34 -8.86
C TYR A 152 17.71 2.49 -7.80
N VAL A 153 17.64 1.17 -7.96
CA VAL A 153 18.41 0.21 -7.17
C VAL A 153 19.86 0.25 -7.63
N THR A 154 20.05 0.28 -8.95
CA THR A 154 21.30 0.62 -9.63
C THR A 154 21.00 1.62 -10.73
N GLU A 155 22.00 2.11 -11.46
CA GLU A 155 21.79 3.03 -12.58
C GLU A 155 20.88 2.46 -13.68
N ARG A 156 20.84 1.13 -13.84
CA ARG A 156 20.08 0.44 -14.89
C ARG A 156 18.93 -0.44 -14.37
N VAL A 157 18.70 -0.48 -13.06
CA VAL A 157 17.64 -1.29 -12.43
C VAL A 157 16.74 -0.40 -11.58
N ILE A 158 15.49 -0.27 -11.98
CA ILE A 158 14.47 0.55 -11.32
C ILE A 158 13.46 -0.36 -10.62
N ALA A 159 13.21 -0.10 -9.34
CA ALA A 159 12.11 -0.66 -8.57
C ALA A 159 11.02 0.39 -8.37
N MET A 160 9.76 0.06 -8.63
CA MET A 160 8.66 1.02 -8.45
C MET A 160 7.37 0.37 -7.95
N SER A 161 6.43 1.20 -7.48
CA SER A 161 5.06 0.78 -7.20
C SER A 161 4.21 0.71 -8.47
N PHE A 162 3.06 0.05 -8.38
CA PHE A 162 2.16 -0.16 -9.51
C PHE A 162 1.76 1.15 -10.21
N PRO A 163 1.96 1.28 -11.54
CA PRO A 163 1.47 2.41 -12.31
C PRO A 163 -0.06 2.30 -12.49
N SER A 164 -0.79 3.25 -11.93
CA SER A 164 -2.25 3.17 -11.81
C SER A 164 -2.98 4.22 -12.66
N SER A 165 -4.23 3.92 -12.98
CA SER A 165 -5.17 4.82 -13.67
C SER A 165 -6.41 5.08 -12.80
N GLY A 166 -7.25 6.03 -13.21
CA GLY A 166 -8.51 6.35 -12.53
C GLY A 166 -8.32 6.77 -11.07
N LYS A 167 -9.23 6.34 -10.19
CA LYS A 167 -9.23 6.71 -8.76
C LYS A 167 -7.98 6.23 -8.00
N GLN A 168 -7.33 5.15 -8.46
CA GLN A 168 -6.12 4.63 -7.81
C GLN A 168 -4.90 5.55 -8.02
N ALA A 169 -4.92 6.42 -9.04
CA ALA A 169 -3.86 7.42 -9.27
C ALA A 169 -3.84 8.53 -8.21
N LEU A 170 -4.90 8.65 -7.39
CA LEU A 170 -4.93 9.59 -6.27
C LEU A 170 -3.88 9.24 -5.21
N TYR A 171 -3.60 7.95 -5.01
CA TYR A 171 -2.74 7.46 -3.93
C TYR A 171 -1.59 6.55 -4.40
N ARG A 172 -1.47 6.28 -5.71
CA ARG A 172 -0.33 5.59 -6.34
C ARG A 172 0.25 6.41 -7.49
N ASN A 173 1.30 5.90 -8.11
CA ASN A 173 1.94 6.48 -9.29
C ASN A 173 0.94 6.56 -10.45
N PRO A 174 0.60 7.76 -10.97
CA PRO A 174 -0.19 7.87 -12.19
C PRO A 174 0.57 7.25 -13.36
N ILE A 175 -0.03 6.32 -14.10
CA ILE A 175 0.64 5.59 -15.20
C ILE A 175 1.21 6.54 -16.26
N ARG A 176 0.50 7.64 -16.57
CA ARG A 176 0.97 8.67 -17.51
C ARG A 176 2.23 9.38 -17.02
N GLU A 177 2.37 9.60 -15.71
CA GLU A 177 3.57 10.21 -15.14
C GLU A 177 4.75 9.23 -15.13
N VAL A 178 4.49 7.94 -14.91
CA VAL A 178 5.52 6.89 -15.02
C VAL A 178 5.98 6.75 -16.48
N ALA A 179 5.07 6.72 -17.45
CA ALA A 179 5.40 6.72 -18.87
C ALA A 179 6.21 7.97 -19.25
N ARG A 180 5.75 9.17 -18.86
CA ARG A 180 6.49 10.42 -19.06
C ARG A 180 7.89 10.35 -18.46
N PHE A 181 8.03 9.78 -17.27
CA PHE A 181 9.33 9.62 -16.62
C PHE A 181 10.26 8.73 -17.42
N LEU A 182 9.80 7.53 -17.79
CA LEU A 182 10.61 6.57 -18.54
C LEU A 182 10.96 7.09 -19.94
N ASP A 183 10.02 7.72 -20.64
CA ASP A 183 10.27 8.32 -21.95
C ASP A 183 11.21 9.52 -21.87
N THR A 184 11.14 10.34 -20.80
CA THR A 184 12.04 11.49 -20.63
C THR A 184 13.46 11.06 -20.26
N LYS A 185 13.62 9.99 -19.47
CA LYS A 185 14.92 9.58 -18.91
C LYS A 185 15.61 8.47 -19.69
N HIS A 186 14.85 7.61 -20.36
CA HIS A 186 15.30 6.36 -20.97
C HIS A 186 14.60 6.08 -22.29
N LEU A 187 14.38 7.11 -23.11
CA LEU A 187 13.64 6.98 -24.37
C LEU A 187 14.12 5.76 -25.17
N ASP A 188 13.19 4.86 -25.49
CA ASP A 188 13.43 3.58 -26.19
C ASP A 188 14.40 2.58 -25.53
N HIS A 189 14.98 2.92 -24.39
CA HIS A 189 15.94 2.12 -23.63
C HIS A 189 15.36 1.58 -22.32
N TYR A 190 14.05 1.42 -22.19
CA TYR A 190 13.45 0.76 -21.02
C TYR A 190 12.54 -0.42 -21.36
N LYS A 191 12.55 -1.43 -20.48
CA LYS A 191 11.59 -2.54 -20.46
C LYS A 191 10.94 -2.66 -19.09
N VAL A 192 9.61 -2.78 -19.05
CA VAL A 192 8.84 -2.83 -17.81
C VAL A 192 8.47 -4.27 -17.48
N PHE A 193 8.67 -4.68 -16.23
CA PHE A 193 8.25 -5.99 -15.72
C PHE A 193 7.12 -5.82 -14.70
N ASN A 194 5.92 -6.30 -15.05
CA ASN A 194 4.76 -6.33 -14.18
C ASN A 194 4.65 -7.69 -13.49
N LEU A 195 4.90 -7.70 -12.18
CA LEU A 195 4.88 -8.90 -11.35
C LEU A 195 3.50 -9.25 -10.77
N CYS A 196 2.44 -8.51 -11.12
CA CYS A 196 1.10 -8.75 -10.60
C CYS A 196 0.36 -9.81 -11.40
N SER A 197 -0.01 -10.91 -10.76
CA SER A 197 -1.05 -11.83 -11.27
C SER A 197 -2.42 -11.14 -11.29
N GLU A 198 -2.70 -10.35 -10.25
CA GLU A 198 -4.02 -9.80 -9.96
C GLU A 198 -4.37 -8.53 -10.76
N LYS A 199 -3.37 -7.90 -11.39
CA LYS A 199 -3.51 -6.58 -12.02
C LYS A 199 -2.68 -6.41 -13.28
N GLY A 200 -3.28 -5.78 -14.28
CA GLY A 200 -2.63 -5.31 -15.50
C GLY A 200 -3.07 -3.89 -15.86
N TYR A 201 -2.51 -3.39 -16.96
CA TYR A 201 -2.84 -2.12 -17.59
C TYR A 201 -2.59 -2.25 -19.09
N ASP A 202 -3.07 -1.28 -19.88
CA ASP A 202 -2.80 -1.25 -21.32
C ASP A 202 -1.29 -1.09 -21.58
N PRO A 203 -0.61 -2.06 -22.23
CA PRO A 203 0.83 -1.99 -22.48
C PRO A 203 1.22 -0.86 -23.45
N LYS A 204 0.25 -0.25 -24.16
CA LYS A 204 0.49 0.91 -25.03
C LYS A 204 1.11 2.10 -24.30
N PHE A 205 0.84 2.26 -23.00
CA PHE A 205 1.47 3.33 -22.19
C PHE A 205 2.99 3.24 -22.15
N PHE A 206 3.56 2.07 -22.43
CA PHE A 206 4.99 1.77 -22.39
C PHE A 206 5.47 1.22 -23.72
N HIS A 207 4.84 1.61 -24.84
CA HIS A 207 5.21 1.22 -26.20
C HIS A 207 5.32 -0.30 -26.40
N TYR A 208 4.45 -1.06 -25.72
CA TYR A 208 4.46 -2.53 -25.70
C TYR A 208 5.74 -3.19 -25.16
N ARG A 209 6.63 -2.43 -24.51
CA ARG A 209 7.83 -2.95 -23.83
C ARG A 209 7.50 -3.41 -22.40
N VAL A 210 6.47 -4.24 -22.26
CA VAL A 210 5.98 -4.75 -20.97
C VAL A 210 5.96 -6.27 -20.96
N GLU A 211 6.65 -6.89 -20.01
CA GLU A 211 6.57 -8.31 -19.72
C GLU A 211 5.80 -8.57 -18.43
N ARG A 212 5.07 -9.68 -18.38
CA ARG A 212 4.34 -10.08 -17.19
C ARG A 212 4.94 -11.34 -16.58
N VAL A 213 5.14 -11.31 -15.26
CA VAL A 213 5.47 -12.48 -14.45
C VAL A 213 4.36 -12.61 -13.42
N MET A 214 3.60 -13.70 -13.47
CA MET A 214 2.38 -13.83 -12.67
C MET A 214 2.71 -14.30 -11.24
N ILE A 215 2.92 -13.36 -10.32
CA ILE A 215 3.22 -13.66 -8.92
C ILE A 215 2.09 -13.14 -8.03
N ASP A 216 1.48 -14.03 -7.26
CA ASP A 216 0.42 -13.67 -6.30
C ASP A 216 0.96 -12.78 -5.17
N ASP A 217 0.10 -11.91 -4.62
CA ASP A 217 0.48 -11.01 -3.52
C ASP A 217 0.97 -11.84 -2.32
N HIS A 218 2.14 -11.50 -1.75
CA HIS A 218 2.80 -12.25 -0.66
C HIS A 218 3.19 -13.70 -0.98
N ASN A 219 3.32 -14.06 -2.26
CA ASN A 219 3.83 -15.36 -2.69
C ASN A 219 5.12 -15.18 -3.52
N VAL A 220 5.76 -16.32 -3.82
CA VAL A 220 6.99 -16.43 -4.61
C VAL A 220 6.69 -16.75 -6.07
N PRO A 221 7.56 -16.36 -7.03
CA PRO A 221 7.49 -16.88 -8.40
C PRO A 221 7.84 -18.37 -8.44
N SER A 222 7.39 -19.07 -9.49
CA SER A 222 7.95 -20.40 -9.78
C SER A 222 9.42 -20.29 -10.17
N LEU A 223 10.23 -21.31 -9.90
CA LEU A 223 11.65 -21.30 -10.31
C LEU A 223 11.81 -21.20 -11.83
N HIS A 224 10.87 -21.80 -12.57
CA HIS A 224 10.83 -21.69 -14.03
C HIS A 224 10.60 -20.24 -14.48
N ASP A 225 9.67 -19.51 -13.84
CA ASP A 225 9.43 -18.10 -14.18
C ASP A 225 10.61 -17.21 -13.82
N MET A 226 11.35 -17.52 -12.75
CA MET A 226 12.60 -16.82 -12.42
C MET A 226 13.64 -16.97 -13.54
N LEU A 227 13.85 -18.19 -14.05
CA LEU A 227 14.77 -18.46 -15.16
C LEU A 227 14.34 -17.76 -16.46
N ARG A 228 13.04 -17.81 -16.79
CA ARG A 228 12.49 -17.10 -17.95
C ARG A 228 12.69 -15.59 -17.84
N TYR A 229 12.42 -15.04 -16.66
CA TYR A 229 12.61 -13.63 -16.39
C TYR A 229 14.07 -13.21 -16.59
N THR A 230 15.03 -13.91 -15.99
CA THR A 230 16.44 -13.52 -16.11
C THR A 230 16.98 -13.72 -17.51
N ALA A 231 16.52 -14.73 -18.25
CA ALA A 231 16.86 -14.88 -19.67
C ALA A 231 16.41 -13.66 -20.49
N CYS A 232 15.17 -13.22 -20.29
CA CYS A 232 14.62 -12.03 -20.95
C CYS A 232 15.36 -10.75 -20.55
N VAL A 233 15.73 -10.60 -19.27
CA VAL A 233 16.51 -9.46 -18.80
C VAL A 233 17.93 -9.48 -19.39
N ARG A 234 18.62 -10.63 -19.42
CA ARG A 234 19.95 -10.76 -20.02
C ARG A 234 19.94 -10.33 -21.49
N GLU A 235 19.00 -10.84 -22.26
CA GLU A 235 18.84 -10.48 -23.68
C GLU A 235 18.62 -8.97 -23.85
N TRP A 236 17.70 -8.39 -23.08
CA TRP A 236 17.42 -6.95 -23.12
C TRP A 236 18.64 -6.11 -22.74
N MET A 237 19.33 -6.48 -21.65
CA MET A 237 20.45 -5.71 -21.11
C MET A 237 21.72 -5.83 -21.97
N ALA A 238 21.87 -6.94 -22.70
CA ALA A 238 22.96 -7.17 -23.64
C ALA A 238 22.77 -6.45 -24.99
N ALA A 239 21.52 -6.15 -25.37
CA ALA A 239 21.21 -5.49 -26.64
C ALA A 239 21.73 -4.05 -26.72
N ASP A 240 21.79 -3.33 -25.60
CA ASP A 240 22.33 -1.96 -25.52
C ASP A 240 22.83 -1.64 -24.11
N SER A 241 23.96 -0.94 -23.97
CA SER A 241 24.51 -0.50 -22.68
C SER A 241 23.64 0.53 -21.95
N SER A 242 22.78 1.24 -22.68
CA SER A 242 21.84 2.25 -22.17
C SER A 242 20.54 1.61 -21.65
N ASN A 243 20.28 0.35 -21.99
CA ASN A 243 19.04 -0.33 -21.63
C ASN A 243 18.89 -0.45 -20.11
N VAL A 244 17.70 -0.11 -19.61
CA VAL A 244 17.30 -0.24 -18.21
C VAL A 244 16.05 -1.12 -18.08
N ILE A 245 15.86 -1.68 -16.89
CA ILE A 245 14.64 -2.42 -16.53
C ILE A 245 13.89 -1.71 -15.42
N ALA A 246 12.56 -1.65 -15.53
CA ALA A 246 11.67 -1.11 -14.51
C ALA A 246 10.75 -2.21 -13.98
N ILE A 247 11.01 -2.68 -12.76
CA ILE A 247 10.33 -3.82 -12.17
C ILE A 247 9.33 -3.30 -11.14
N HIS A 248 8.09 -3.78 -11.22
CA HIS A 248 7.06 -3.38 -10.27
C HIS A 248 6.13 -4.52 -9.89
N CYS A 249 5.56 -4.42 -8.70
CA CYS A 249 4.41 -5.21 -8.29
C CYS A 249 3.31 -4.24 -7.82
N LYS A 250 2.47 -4.65 -6.87
CA LYS A 250 1.47 -3.78 -6.25
C LYS A 250 2.12 -2.68 -5.42
N GLY A 251 3.08 -3.03 -4.56
CA GLY A 251 3.69 -2.13 -3.58
C GLY A 251 5.16 -1.76 -3.82
N GLY A 252 5.85 -2.42 -4.75
CA GLY A 252 7.29 -2.23 -4.97
C GLY A 252 8.17 -2.74 -3.81
N LYS A 253 7.69 -3.73 -3.04
CA LYS A 253 8.38 -4.32 -1.87
C LYS A 253 8.73 -5.80 -2.16
N GLY A 254 8.09 -6.77 -1.51
CA GLY A 254 8.44 -8.21 -1.57
C GLY A 254 8.70 -8.78 -2.97
N ARG A 255 7.66 -8.94 -3.80
CA ARG A 255 7.78 -9.50 -5.18
C ARG A 255 8.84 -8.78 -6.02
N THR A 256 8.86 -7.44 -5.97
CA THR A 256 9.84 -6.61 -6.70
C THR A 256 11.25 -6.87 -6.19
N GLY A 257 11.44 -6.90 -4.87
CA GLY A 257 12.72 -7.21 -4.23
C GLY A 257 13.23 -8.59 -4.62
N THR A 258 12.38 -9.62 -4.62
CA THR A 258 12.75 -10.98 -5.07
C THR A 258 13.33 -10.93 -6.48
N MET A 259 12.62 -10.36 -7.46
CA MET A 259 13.06 -10.35 -8.86
C MET A 259 14.24 -9.40 -9.13
N VAL A 260 14.35 -8.31 -8.36
CA VAL A 260 15.54 -7.43 -8.38
C VAL A 260 16.76 -8.18 -7.86
N CYS A 261 16.68 -8.79 -6.68
CA CYS A 261 17.79 -9.54 -6.10
C CYS A 261 18.19 -10.73 -6.98
N THR A 262 17.23 -11.44 -7.57
CA THR A 262 17.49 -12.49 -8.55
C THR A 262 18.30 -11.98 -9.73
N TRP A 263 17.98 -10.80 -10.27
CA TRP A 263 18.78 -10.20 -11.35
C TRP A 263 20.17 -9.78 -10.90
N LEU A 264 20.29 -9.22 -9.69
CA LEU A 264 21.60 -8.83 -9.14
C LEU A 264 22.52 -10.03 -8.92
N ILE A 265 21.97 -11.17 -8.47
CA ILE A 265 22.69 -12.45 -8.42
C ILE A 265 23.01 -12.94 -9.84
N ASP A 266 22.05 -12.94 -10.76
CA ASP A 266 22.26 -13.43 -12.13
C ASP A 266 23.36 -12.66 -12.89
N SER A 267 23.46 -11.35 -12.64
CA SER A 267 24.42 -10.44 -13.27
C SER A 267 25.74 -10.28 -12.51
N ASP A 268 26.03 -11.16 -11.54
CA ASP A 268 27.29 -11.19 -10.77
C ASP A 268 27.60 -9.89 -10.00
N GLN A 269 26.58 -9.09 -9.69
CA GLN A 269 26.73 -7.90 -8.85
C GLN A 269 26.78 -8.22 -7.35
N PHE A 270 26.24 -9.39 -6.99
CA PHE A 270 26.26 -9.93 -5.63
C PHE A 270 26.50 -11.43 -5.67
N GLU A 271 27.14 -11.94 -4.62
CA GLU A 271 27.57 -13.34 -4.55
C GLU A 271 26.58 -14.26 -3.84
N SER A 272 25.80 -13.76 -2.87
CA SER A 272 24.93 -14.59 -2.02
C SER A 272 23.55 -13.98 -1.75
N ALA A 273 22.57 -14.86 -1.57
CA ALA A 273 21.20 -14.49 -1.27
C ALA A 273 20.75 -14.95 0.13
N GLN A 274 20.04 -14.08 0.84
CA GLN A 274 19.48 -14.39 2.17
C GLN A 274 18.09 -15.05 2.10
N SER A 275 17.30 -14.75 1.07
CA SER A 275 15.94 -15.30 0.95
C SER A 275 15.93 -16.61 0.16
N ARG A 276 15.17 -17.61 0.63
CA ARG A 276 15.11 -18.97 0.09
C ARG A 276 15.06 -19.07 -1.44
N TYR A 277 14.08 -18.45 -2.11
CA TYR A 277 13.92 -18.59 -3.57
C TYR A 277 15.02 -17.88 -4.37
N VAL A 278 15.58 -16.78 -3.85
CA VAL A 278 16.74 -16.15 -4.48
C VAL A 278 17.99 -17.04 -4.28
N GLY A 279 18.12 -17.71 -3.13
CA GLY A 279 19.16 -18.73 -2.90
C GLY A 279 18.99 -19.97 -3.79
N TYR A 280 17.77 -20.45 -4.03
CA TYR A 280 17.52 -21.49 -5.03
C TYR A 280 17.95 -21.05 -6.42
N TYR A 281 17.70 -19.80 -6.80
CA TYR A 281 18.18 -19.25 -8.06
C TYR A 281 19.71 -19.19 -8.13
N GLU A 282 20.38 -18.75 -7.07
CA GLU A 282 21.83 -18.75 -6.95
C GLU A 282 22.42 -20.15 -7.20
N ILE A 283 21.83 -21.19 -6.58
CA ILE A 283 22.20 -22.58 -6.81
C ILE A 283 21.97 -22.98 -8.27
N MET A 284 20.80 -22.66 -8.86
CA MET A 284 20.53 -22.93 -10.27
C MET A 284 21.56 -22.28 -11.20
N LYS A 285 21.94 -21.03 -10.90
CA LYS A 285 22.95 -20.30 -11.65
C LYS A 285 24.31 -21.00 -11.59
N ASN A 286 24.77 -21.29 -10.38
CA ASN A 286 26.16 -21.72 -10.12
C ASN A 286 26.39 -23.22 -10.37
N GLN A 287 25.41 -24.06 -10.04
CA GLN A 287 25.56 -25.53 -10.10
C GLN A 287 24.84 -26.15 -11.29
N TYR A 288 23.74 -25.54 -11.75
CA TYR A 288 22.90 -26.07 -12.83
C TYR A 288 22.96 -25.24 -14.11
N ASN A 289 23.93 -24.32 -14.24
CA ASN A 289 24.10 -23.45 -15.41
C ASN A 289 22.80 -22.76 -15.86
N ARG A 290 22.03 -22.22 -14.90
CA ARG A 290 20.71 -21.58 -15.12
C ARG A 290 19.69 -22.53 -15.77
N GLN A 291 19.72 -23.80 -15.39
CA GLN A 291 18.67 -24.76 -15.70
C GLN A 291 17.96 -25.22 -14.42
N LEU A 292 16.77 -25.79 -14.58
CA LEU A 292 16.06 -26.40 -13.46
C LEU A 292 16.86 -27.62 -12.97
N PRO A 293 16.98 -27.82 -11.64
CA PRO A 293 17.51 -29.05 -11.11
C PRO A 293 16.60 -30.24 -11.46
N PRO A 294 17.11 -31.48 -11.40
CA PRO A 294 16.31 -32.68 -11.58
C PRO A 294 15.10 -32.68 -10.63
N GLN A 295 13.91 -32.92 -11.18
CA GLN A 295 12.69 -32.98 -10.37
C GLN A 295 12.77 -34.13 -9.37
N LYS A 296 12.41 -33.83 -8.12
CA LYS A 296 12.34 -34.82 -7.04
C LYS A 296 10.90 -34.94 -6.55
N SER A 297 10.31 -36.12 -6.66
CA SER A 297 9.01 -36.40 -6.03
C SER A 297 9.23 -36.93 -4.62
N LEU A 298 8.49 -36.38 -3.66
CA LEU A 298 8.65 -36.70 -2.24
C LEU A 298 7.28 -36.90 -1.60
N LYS A 299 7.15 -37.91 -0.75
CA LYS A 299 5.97 -38.10 0.10
C LYS A 299 6.21 -37.46 1.46
N ILE A 300 5.30 -36.59 1.91
CA ILE A 300 5.43 -35.96 3.24
C ILE A 300 5.02 -36.96 4.31
N LYS A 301 5.97 -37.40 5.15
CA LYS A 301 5.72 -38.39 6.21
C LYS A 301 5.21 -37.75 7.49
N SER A 302 5.88 -36.69 7.94
CA SER A 302 5.53 -36.00 9.17
C SER A 302 6.05 -34.58 9.19
N ILE A 303 5.44 -33.75 10.02
CA ILE A 303 5.81 -32.35 10.23
C ILE A 303 6.02 -32.16 11.72
N ARG A 304 7.18 -31.68 12.12
CA ARG A 304 7.52 -31.35 13.51
C ARG A 304 7.54 -29.83 13.67
N ILE A 305 6.76 -29.32 14.60
CA ILE A 305 6.72 -27.91 14.98
C ILE A 305 7.45 -27.79 16.32
N HIS A 306 8.50 -26.99 16.35
CA HIS A 306 9.32 -26.76 17.54
C HIS A 306 8.84 -25.55 18.32
N SER A 307 8.94 -25.62 19.64
CA SER A 307 8.70 -24.53 20.58
C SER A 307 7.35 -23.84 20.46
N ILE A 308 6.29 -24.64 20.59
CA ILE A 308 4.90 -24.15 20.64
C ILE A 308 4.32 -24.33 22.05
N HIS A 309 3.97 -23.21 22.71
CA HIS A 309 3.42 -23.22 24.06
C HIS A 309 1.89 -23.45 24.10
N THR A 310 1.20 -23.27 22.97
CA THR A 310 -0.27 -23.35 22.87
C THR A 310 -0.70 -24.44 21.88
N PHE A 311 -1.33 -25.51 22.39
CA PHE A 311 -1.79 -26.68 21.64
C PHE A 311 -3.13 -26.44 20.92
N HIS A 312 -3.28 -25.32 20.20
CA HIS A 312 -4.51 -25.09 19.43
C HIS A 312 -4.36 -25.64 18.02
N VAL A 313 -5.11 -26.72 17.77
CA VAL A 313 -5.31 -27.47 16.51
C VAL A 313 -4.74 -26.76 15.30
N ILE A 314 -3.68 -27.35 14.75
CA ILE A 314 -3.01 -26.87 13.57
C ILE A 314 -3.48 -27.74 12.40
N LEU A 315 -4.38 -27.20 11.58
CA LEU A 315 -4.82 -27.85 10.34
C LEU A 315 -3.81 -27.49 9.25
N ILE A 316 -3.22 -28.49 8.60
CA ILE A 316 -2.24 -28.25 7.54
C ILE A 316 -2.94 -28.30 6.18
N LEU A 317 -2.89 -27.19 5.47
CA LEU A 317 -3.30 -27.09 4.08
C LEU A 317 -2.04 -27.15 3.21
N LEU A 318 -1.83 -28.30 2.57
CA LEU A 318 -0.88 -28.44 1.48
C LEU A 318 -1.58 -28.03 0.19
N SER A 319 -0.88 -27.29 -0.68
CA SER A 319 -1.44 -26.67 -1.90
C SER A 319 -2.57 -27.48 -2.55
N ARG A 320 -3.68 -26.78 -2.76
CA ARG A 320 -4.93 -27.20 -3.41
C ARG A 320 -4.84 -28.46 -4.30
N PRO A 321 -5.70 -29.48 -4.13
CA PRO A 321 -6.79 -29.63 -3.16
C PRO A 321 -6.55 -30.79 -2.19
N VAL A 322 -5.34 -31.00 -1.67
CA VAL A 322 -5.11 -32.11 -0.73
C VAL A 322 -5.21 -31.62 0.72
N MET A 323 -6.42 -31.71 1.28
CA MET A 323 -6.62 -31.62 2.72
C MET A 323 -6.18 -32.94 3.35
N CYS A 324 -5.17 -32.91 4.21
CA CYS A 324 -4.68 -34.12 4.86
C CYS A 324 -5.23 -34.20 6.28
N PHE A 325 -5.88 -35.32 6.62
CA PHE A 325 -6.16 -35.64 8.00
C PHE A 325 -4.86 -36.03 8.69
N SER A 326 -4.58 -35.42 9.83
CA SER A 326 -3.33 -35.62 10.56
C SER A 326 -3.58 -35.99 12.00
N GLN A 327 -2.80 -36.92 12.53
CA GLN A 327 -2.75 -37.19 13.97
C GLN A 327 -1.67 -36.31 14.60
N VAL A 328 -2.04 -35.56 15.64
CA VAL A 328 -1.16 -34.63 16.35
C VAL A 328 -0.68 -35.29 17.64
N PHE A 329 0.62 -35.43 17.78
CA PHE A 329 1.28 -36.04 18.94
C PHE A 329 2.12 -34.97 19.66
N PRO A 330 1.85 -34.67 20.94
CA PRO A 330 2.73 -33.80 21.71
C PRO A 330 4.04 -34.53 22.04
N ASP A 331 5.17 -33.87 21.79
CA ASP A 331 6.51 -34.28 22.22
C ASP A 331 6.95 -33.35 23.35
N THR A 332 6.36 -33.56 24.54
CA THR A 332 6.52 -32.71 25.72
C THR A 332 7.96 -32.64 26.21
N GLY A 333 8.74 -33.72 26.01
CA GLY A 333 10.15 -33.77 26.39
C GLY A 333 11.05 -32.83 25.58
N ASN A 334 10.65 -32.50 24.35
CA ASN A 334 11.41 -31.65 23.44
C ASN A 334 10.68 -30.34 23.09
N ASN A 335 9.66 -29.97 23.86
CA ASN A 335 8.83 -28.78 23.62
C ASN A 335 8.32 -28.69 22.17
N ALA A 336 7.89 -29.81 21.59
CA ALA A 336 7.53 -29.91 20.18
C ALA A 336 6.18 -30.60 19.98
N VAL A 337 5.62 -30.42 18.78
CA VAL A 337 4.43 -31.12 18.31
C VAL A 337 4.77 -31.85 17.01
N VAL A 338 4.49 -33.13 16.94
CA VAL A 338 4.68 -33.95 15.75
C VAL A 338 3.34 -34.26 15.12
N ILE A 339 3.21 -33.91 13.85
CA ILE A 339 2.03 -34.12 13.03
C ILE A 339 2.37 -35.25 12.07
N SER A 340 1.81 -36.44 12.32
CA SER A 340 2.04 -37.62 11.49
C SER A 340 0.99 -37.70 10.39
N LEU A 341 1.44 -37.94 9.15
CA LEU A 341 0.59 -38.09 7.97
C LEU A 341 0.63 -39.55 7.52
N GLN A 342 -0.34 -40.38 7.95
CA GLN A 342 -0.39 -41.81 7.60
C GLN A 342 -0.42 -42.02 6.07
N GLU A 343 -1.18 -41.21 5.35
CA GLU A 343 -1.20 -41.14 3.88
C GLU A 343 -0.87 -39.72 3.42
N GLY A 344 0.32 -39.24 3.79
CA GLY A 344 0.76 -37.92 3.33
C GLY A 344 0.88 -37.82 1.81
N PRO A 345 0.72 -36.61 1.25
CA PRO A 345 0.68 -36.43 -0.20
C PRO A 345 2.08 -36.55 -0.81
N VAL A 346 2.11 -37.04 -2.04
CA VAL A 346 3.28 -36.94 -2.91
C VAL A 346 3.30 -35.55 -3.53
N VAL A 347 4.39 -34.83 -3.34
CA VAL A 347 4.59 -33.45 -3.81
C VAL A 347 5.80 -33.38 -4.74
N THR A 348 5.80 -32.42 -5.67
CA THR A 348 6.90 -32.22 -6.63
C THR A 348 6.94 -30.75 -7.07
N GLY A 349 8.14 -30.20 -7.23
CA GLY A 349 8.34 -28.81 -7.67
C GLY A 349 8.13 -27.81 -6.54
N ASP A 350 7.55 -26.65 -6.86
CA ASP A 350 7.25 -25.57 -5.91
C ASP A 350 6.03 -25.91 -5.07
N VAL A 351 6.20 -26.07 -3.76
CA VAL A 351 5.18 -26.53 -2.81
C VAL A 351 4.94 -25.47 -1.75
N LYS A 352 3.67 -25.14 -1.52
CA LYS A 352 3.23 -24.29 -0.40
C LYS A 352 2.66 -25.15 0.71
N VAL A 353 3.05 -24.83 1.95
CA VAL A 353 2.51 -25.43 3.16
C VAL A 353 1.92 -24.32 4.02
N MET A 354 0.64 -24.44 4.37
CA MET A 354 -0.07 -23.46 5.19
C MET A 354 -0.57 -24.11 6.47
N PHE A 355 -0.53 -23.36 7.58
CA PHE A 355 -0.90 -23.81 8.90
C PHE A 355 -2.06 -22.96 9.41
N GLU A 356 -3.22 -23.58 9.61
CA GLU A 356 -4.43 -22.94 10.13
C GLU A 356 -4.61 -23.25 11.61
N SER A 357 -5.04 -22.27 12.40
CA SER A 357 -5.36 -22.46 13.82
C SER A 357 -6.45 -21.49 14.26
N SER A 358 -7.36 -21.94 15.11
CA SER A 358 -8.40 -21.09 15.69
C SER A 358 -7.88 -20.20 16.83
N GLY A 359 -6.70 -20.50 17.39
CA GLY A 359 -6.15 -19.82 18.56
C GLY A 359 -5.00 -18.85 18.27
N LEU A 360 -4.53 -18.77 17.02
CA LEU A 360 -3.39 -17.94 16.63
C LEU A 360 -3.82 -16.81 15.69
N PRO A 361 -3.19 -15.62 15.78
CA PRO A 361 -3.51 -14.50 14.90
C PRO A 361 -3.12 -14.82 13.46
N LYS A 362 -4.02 -14.52 12.53
CA LYS A 362 -3.81 -14.69 11.09
C LYS A 362 -2.99 -13.52 10.52
N GLY A 363 -2.05 -13.85 9.64
CA GLY A 363 -1.20 -12.89 8.94
C GLY A 363 -1.54 -12.79 7.46
N TYR A 364 -0.51 -12.82 6.61
CA TYR A 364 -0.72 -12.99 5.17
C TYR A 364 -1.34 -14.37 4.87
N GLU A 365 -2.01 -14.47 3.72
CA GLU A 365 -2.71 -15.68 3.27
C GLU A 365 -3.84 -16.15 4.21
N ASP A 366 -4.31 -15.26 5.08
CA ASP A 366 -5.34 -15.55 6.09
C ASP A 366 -5.01 -16.73 7.01
N CYS A 367 -3.72 -17.06 7.22
CA CYS A 367 -3.30 -18.14 8.11
C CYS A 367 -2.28 -17.64 9.14
N PRO A 368 -2.13 -18.32 10.30
CA PRO A 368 -1.06 -18.07 11.26
C PRO A 368 0.32 -17.96 10.63
N PHE A 369 0.73 -18.98 9.86
CA PHE A 369 1.99 -19.00 9.13
C PHE A 369 1.97 -19.99 7.97
N TYR A 370 2.85 -19.77 7.02
CA TYR A 370 3.05 -20.65 5.87
C TYR A 370 4.49 -20.58 5.39
N PHE A 371 4.84 -21.39 4.40
CA PHE A 371 6.09 -21.25 3.67
C PHE A 371 6.00 -21.94 2.31
N TRP A 372 6.95 -21.61 1.45
CA TRP A 372 7.18 -22.25 0.17
C TRP A 372 8.53 -22.95 0.13
N PHE A 373 8.62 -24.14 -0.46
CA PHE A 373 9.90 -24.80 -0.76
C PHE A 373 9.85 -25.44 -2.15
N ASN A 374 10.99 -25.86 -2.68
CA ASN A 374 11.02 -26.66 -3.91
C ASN A 374 11.61 -28.03 -3.60
N THR A 375 10.93 -29.10 -4.00
CA THR A 375 11.31 -30.48 -3.65
C THR A 375 12.70 -30.87 -4.17
N SER A 376 13.16 -30.26 -5.26
CA SER A 376 14.45 -30.55 -5.89
C SER A 376 15.65 -30.11 -5.04
N PHE A 377 15.43 -29.23 -4.05
CA PHE A 377 16.45 -28.73 -3.13
C PHE A 377 16.35 -29.37 -1.74
N VAL A 378 15.50 -30.38 -1.56
CA VAL A 378 15.38 -31.10 -0.29
C VAL A 378 16.47 -32.17 -0.21
N GLU A 379 17.35 -32.00 0.78
CA GLU A 379 18.44 -32.91 1.09
C GLU A 379 18.07 -33.82 2.27
N ASN A 380 18.68 -35.01 2.36
CA ASN A 380 18.54 -35.93 3.50
C ASN A 380 17.09 -36.26 3.92
N ASN A 381 16.14 -36.20 2.97
CA ASN A 381 14.71 -36.41 3.20
C ASN A 381 14.14 -35.57 4.36
N SER A 382 14.70 -34.38 4.57
CA SER A 382 14.30 -33.47 5.64
C SER A 382 14.45 -32.01 5.21
N LEU A 383 13.57 -31.14 5.70
CA LEU A 383 13.68 -29.70 5.53
C LEU A 383 13.37 -29.02 6.86
N TYR A 384 14.37 -28.36 7.46
CA TYR A 384 14.19 -27.51 8.62
C TYR A 384 14.14 -26.04 8.22
N LEU A 385 13.18 -25.30 8.79
CA LEU A 385 13.01 -23.86 8.62
C LEU A 385 12.92 -23.21 9.99
N SER A 386 13.78 -22.24 10.24
CA SER A 386 13.75 -21.41 11.44
C SER A 386 12.61 -20.39 11.42
N ARG A 387 12.31 -19.75 12.56
CA ARG A 387 11.30 -18.68 12.65
C ARG A 387 11.43 -17.61 11.56
N GLU A 388 12.66 -17.18 11.28
CA GLU A 388 12.93 -16.11 10.31
C GLU A 388 12.68 -16.53 8.86
N GLU A 389 12.62 -17.83 8.60
CA GLU A 389 12.36 -18.39 7.27
C GLU A 389 10.88 -18.71 7.04
N LEU A 390 10.03 -18.53 8.05
CA LEU A 390 8.59 -18.78 7.97
C LEU A 390 7.84 -17.48 7.65
N ASP A 391 6.87 -17.57 6.73
CA ASP A 391 6.02 -16.44 6.37
C ASP A 391 5.01 -16.15 7.46
N ASN A 392 5.00 -14.90 7.94
CA ASN A 392 4.36 -14.35 9.14
C ASN A 392 5.26 -14.36 10.41
N PRO A 393 5.85 -15.48 10.88
CA PRO A 393 6.70 -15.51 12.08
C PRO A 393 7.98 -14.68 11.99
N HIS A 394 8.52 -14.46 10.78
CA HIS A 394 9.69 -13.60 10.55
C HIS A 394 9.49 -12.13 10.96
N LYS A 395 8.26 -11.72 11.31
CA LYS A 395 7.98 -10.35 11.71
C LYS A 395 8.18 -10.19 13.21
N SER A 396 9.02 -9.24 13.59
CA SER A 396 9.30 -8.94 15.00
C SER A 396 8.07 -8.72 15.88
N LYS A 397 6.98 -8.20 15.30
CA LYS A 397 5.70 -8.01 16.00
C LYS A 397 4.98 -9.31 16.42
N THR A 398 5.47 -10.48 16.01
CA THR A 398 4.89 -11.79 16.36
C THR A 398 5.81 -12.63 17.26
N TRP A 399 6.96 -12.06 17.69
CA TRP A 399 7.96 -12.81 18.47
C TRP A 399 7.60 -13.01 19.95
N ASP A 400 6.55 -12.34 20.42
CA ASP A 400 5.89 -12.65 21.67
C ASP A 400 5.22 -14.04 21.63
N ILE A 401 4.71 -14.43 20.46
CA ILE A 401 4.09 -15.74 20.18
C ILE A 401 5.13 -16.75 19.70
N TYR A 402 5.88 -16.42 18.63
CA TYR A 402 6.88 -17.30 18.01
C TYR A 402 8.28 -16.98 18.56
N LYS A 403 8.73 -17.79 19.53
CA LYS A 403 10.03 -17.63 20.19
C LYS A 403 11.20 -17.91 19.25
N GLU A 404 12.41 -17.55 19.68
CA GLU A 404 13.62 -17.63 18.84
C GLU A 404 13.93 -19.06 18.37
N ASP A 405 13.61 -20.04 19.19
CA ASP A 405 13.72 -21.48 18.93
C ASP A 405 12.51 -22.07 18.18
N PHE A 406 11.52 -21.26 17.82
CA PHE A 406 10.41 -21.69 16.98
C PHE A 406 10.90 -22.06 15.57
N GLY A 407 10.41 -23.18 15.07
CA GLY A 407 10.74 -23.65 13.72
C GLY A 407 9.90 -24.83 13.29
N VAL A 408 10.06 -25.23 12.03
CA VAL A 408 9.33 -26.36 11.45
C VAL A 408 10.30 -27.29 10.74
N THR A 409 10.18 -28.59 10.99
CA THR A 409 10.86 -29.63 10.21
C THR A 409 9.84 -30.46 9.45
N LEU A 410 10.04 -30.63 8.15
CA LEU A 410 9.33 -31.62 7.33
C LEU A 410 10.21 -32.84 7.16
N TYR A 411 9.63 -34.02 7.34
CA TYR A 411 10.27 -35.29 7.03
C TYR A 411 9.57 -35.93 5.84
N PHE A 412 10.38 -36.43 4.91
CA PHE A 412 9.92 -37.02 3.66
C PHE A 412 10.30 -38.50 3.57
N THR A 413 9.60 -39.22 2.71
CA THR A 413 10.01 -40.54 2.21
C THR A 413 9.94 -40.55 0.69
N ASP A 414 10.45 -41.61 0.09
CA ASP A 414 10.19 -41.89 -1.32
C ASP A 414 8.66 -42.06 -1.53
N PRO A 415 8.16 -41.71 -2.73
CA PRO A 415 6.72 -41.72 -3.09
C PRO A 415 5.97 -43.02 -2.79
#